data_AF-A0A6B3HJH7-F1
#
_entry.id   AF-A0A6B3HJH7-F1
#
_cell.length_a   1.000
_cell.length_b   1.000
_cell.length_c   1.000
_cell.angle_alpha   90.00
_cell.angle_beta   90.00
_cell.angle_gamma   90.00
#
_symmetry.space_group_name_H-M   'P 1'
#
loop_
_entity.id
_entity.type
_entity.pdbx_description
1 polymer ?
#
loop_
_entity_poly.entity_id
_entity_poly.type
_entity_poly.pdbx_seq_one_letter_code
_entity_poly.pdbx_strand_id
1 'polypeptide(L)'
;AATAKHFPGHGDTSTDSHTGLPVIGHTRQQWEELDAPPFRAAIRARIDSVMTAHIVVPALDPSEDPATLSRPILTGILREELG
;
A
#
# COMPACT_ATOMS: atom_id res chain seq x y z
N ALA A 1 -15.49 8.25 12.00
CA ALA A 1 -14.80 7.84 10.77
C ALA A 1 -13.66 6.89 11.15
N ALA A 2 -13.51 5.76 10.45
CA ALA A 2 -12.44 4.80 10.62
C ALA A 2 -11.46 4.86 9.42
N THR A 3 -10.21 4.43 9.64
CA THR A 3 -9.13 4.50 8.65
C THR A 3 -8.36 3.20 8.57
N ALA A 4 -8.33 2.56 7.40
CA ALA A 4 -7.43 1.44 7.13
C ALA A 4 -6.01 1.94 6.89
N LYS A 5 -5.00 1.33 7.51
CA LYS A 5 -3.60 1.76 7.41
C LYS A 5 -2.62 0.59 7.62
N HIS A 6 -1.40 0.64 7.08
CA HIS A 6 -0.86 1.68 6.19
C HIS A 6 -0.73 1.10 4.78
N PHE A 7 -1.51 1.62 3.83
CA PHE A 7 -1.51 1.13 2.44
C PHE A 7 -0.18 1.49 1.73
N PRO A 8 0.40 0.62 0.89
CA PRO A 8 -0.09 -0.69 0.43
C PRO A 8 0.25 -1.89 1.31
N GLY A 9 0.83 -1.69 2.50
CA GLY A 9 1.19 -2.74 3.45
C GLY A 9 2.56 -2.47 4.11
N HIS A 10 2.60 -2.32 5.43
CA HIS A 10 3.83 -2.02 6.21
C HIS A 10 4.15 -3.17 7.19
N GLY A 11 3.68 -4.38 6.88
CA GLY A 11 3.80 -5.53 7.79
C GLY A 11 5.14 -6.25 7.71
N ASP A 12 5.73 -6.34 6.52
CA ASP A 12 6.95 -7.12 6.25
C ASP A 12 8.18 -6.23 6.01
N THR A 13 8.55 -5.46 7.03
CA THR A 13 9.79 -4.69 7.04
C THR A 13 10.35 -4.56 8.45
N SER A 14 11.67 -4.55 8.56
CA SER A 14 12.40 -4.23 9.80
C SER A 14 12.74 -2.75 9.93
N THR A 15 12.49 -1.95 8.89
CA THR A 15 12.76 -0.51 8.85
C THR A 15 11.53 0.27 9.30
N ASP A 16 11.71 1.19 10.26
CA ASP A 16 10.68 2.14 10.67
C ASP A 16 10.61 3.32 9.69
N SER A 17 9.43 3.57 9.10
CA SER A 17 9.22 4.67 8.14
C SER A 17 9.30 6.07 8.75
N HIS A 18 9.37 6.20 10.09
CA HIS A 18 9.62 7.49 10.74
C HIS A 18 11.09 7.89 10.67
N THR A 19 12.00 6.92 10.55
CA THR A 19 13.46 7.14 10.63
C THR A 19 14.21 6.70 9.38
N GLY A 20 13.55 5.96 8.48
CA GLY A 20 14.08 5.57 7.17
C GLY A 20 12.97 5.40 6.14
N LEU A 21 13.34 4.94 4.94
CA LEU A 21 12.40 4.64 3.86
C LEU A 21 12.37 3.12 3.61
N PRO A 22 11.35 2.39 4.11
CA PRO A 22 11.22 0.96 3.88
C PRO A 22 11.02 0.62 2.41
N VAL A 23 11.60 -0.49 1.98
CA VAL A 23 11.40 -1.08 0.65
C VAL A 23 10.82 -2.47 0.83
N ILE A 24 9.61 -2.69 0.31
CA ILE A 24 8.95 -3.99 0.32
C ILE A 24 9.26 -4.71 -1.00
N GLY A 25 9.98 -5.82 -0.90
CA GLY A 25 10.45 -6.61 -2.05
C GLY A 25 9.44 -7.61 -2.60
N HIS A 26 8.18 -7.59 -2.14
CA HIS A 26 7.15 -8.48 -2.64
C HIS A 26 6.94 -8.31 -4.14
N THR A 27 6.78 -9.43 -4.83
CA THR A 27 6.23 -9.43 -6.20
C THR A 27 4.77 -8.98 -6.18
N ARG A 28 4.26 -8.59 -7.36
CA ARG A 28 2.84 -8.23 -7.51
C ARG A 28 1.91 -9.35 -7.03
N GLN A 29 2.24 -10.60 -7.32
CA GLN A 29 1.47 -11.77 -6.87
C GLN A 29 1.48 -11.90 -5.35
N GLN A 30 2.66 -11.81 -4.72
CA GLN A 30 2.77 -11.87 -3.25
C GLN A 30 1.97 -10.74 -2.59
N TRP A 31 2.02 -9.53 -3.16
CA TRP A 31 1.23 -8.41 -2.67
C TRP A 31 -0.28 -8.69 -2.74
N GLU A 32 -0.76 -9.29 -3.84
CA GLU A 32 -2.16 -9.67 -4.00
C GLU A 32 -2.62 -10.74 -3.01
N GLU A 33 -1.74 -11.69 -2.68
CA GLU A 33 -2.02 -12.82 -1.79
C GLU A 33 -1.89 -12.46 -0.30
N LEU A 34 -0.97 -11.56 0.06
CA LEU A 34 -0.59 -11.30 1.46
C LEU A 34 -1.04 -9.92 1.96
N ASP A 35 -0.74 -8.84 1.21
CA ASP A 35 -0.90 -7.47 1.70
C ASP A 35 -2.24 -6.84 1.30
N ALA A 36 -2.70 -7.08 0.08
CA ALA A 36 -3.94 -6.53 -0.47
C ALA A 36 -5.24 -7.01 0.21
N PRO A 37 -5.37 -8.29 0.65
CA PRO A 37 -6.64 -8.81 1.18
C PRO A 37 -7.30 -7.98 2.29
N PRO A 38 -6.60 -7.51 3.34
CA PRO A 38 -7.22 -6.69 4.37
C PRO A 38 -7.74 -5.34 3.83
N PHE A 39 -7.03 -4.69 2.89
CA PHE A 39 -7.49 -3.45 2.27
C PHE A 39 -8.70 -3.68 1.37
N ARG A 40 -8.68 -4.75 0.55
CA ARG A 40 -9.84 -5.17 -0.26
C ARG A 40 -11.06 -5.43 0.62
N ALA A 41 -10.88 -6.07 1.77
CA ALA A 41 -11.97 -6.31 2.72
C ALA A 41 -12.51 -5.01 3.34
N ALA A 42 -11.63 -4.10 3.78
CA ALA A 42 -12.02 -2.83 4.36
C ALA A 42 -12.78 -1.93 3.36
N ILE A 43 -12.33 -1.86 2.10
CA ILE A 43 -12.99 -1.10 1.03
C ILE A 43 -14.38 -1.69 0.73
N ARG A 44 -14.50 -3.02 0.60
CA ARG A 44 -15.81 -3.69 0.45
C ARG A 44 -16.75 -3.42 1.63
N ALA A 45 -16.20 -3.30 2.83
CA ALA A 45 -16.93 -2.93 4.04
C ALA A 45 -17.22 -1.43 4.16
N ARG A 46 -16.91 -0.62 3.13
CA ARG A 46 -17.19 0.82 3.05
C ARG A 46 -16.45 1.64 4.12
N ILE A 47 -15.18 1.32 4.37
CA ILE A 47 -14.31 2.14 5.23
C ILE A 47 -14.32 3.61 4.81
N ASP A 48 -14.30 4.54 5.76
CA ASP A 48 -14.39 5.97 5.46
C ASP A 48 -13.12 6.52 4.77
N SER A 49 -11.96 5.93 5.09
CA SER A 49 -10.67 6.40 4.58
C SER A 49 -9.60 5.31 4.58
N VAL A 50 -8.59 5.50 3.73
CA VAL A 50 -7.37 4.68 3.68
C VAL A 50 -6.18 5.62 3.81
N MET A 51 -5.27 5.33 4.74
CA MET A 51 -4.04 6.07 4.95
C MET A 51 -2.88 5.32 4.30
N THR A 52 -2.07 6.04 3.54
CA THR A 52 -0.93 5.53 2.78
C THR A 52 0.38 5.70 3.54
N ALA A 53 1.33 4.78 3.36
CA ALA A 53 2.65 4.81 3.99
C ALA A 53 3.72 5.46 3.10
N HIS A 54 4.77 5.98 3.72
CA HIS A 54 6.03 6.30 3.04
C HIS A 54 6.88 5.03 2.91
N ILE A 55 6.54 4.16 1.97
CA ILE A 55 7.27 2.92 1.65
C ILE A 55 7.38 2.75 0.14
N VAL A 56 8.45 2.13 -0.33
CA VAL A 56 8.65 1.81 -1.75
C VAL A 56 8.24 0.37 -2.00
N VAL A 57 7.47 0.13 -3.07
CA VAL A 57 7.08 -1.22 -3.49
C VAL A 57 7.33 -1.36 -4.99
N PRO A 58 8.55 -1.76 -5.41
CA PRO A 58 8.96 -1.72 -6.81
C PRO A 58 8.07 -2.53 -7.76
N ALA A 59 7.45 -3.60 -7.26
CA ALA A 59 6.53 -4.43 -8.04
C ALA A 59 5.17 -3.77 -8.31
N LEU A 60 4.80 -2.72 -7.58
CA LEU A 60 3.59 -1.93 -7.81
C LEU A 60 3.89 -0.65 -8.57
N ASP A 61 5.07 -0.05 -8.35
CA ASP A 61 5.57 1.09 -9.09
C ASP A 61 7.12 1.04 -9.17
N PRO A 62 7.70 0.90 -10.37
CA PRO A 62 9.15 0.83 -10.54
C PRO A 62 9.87 2.18 -10.42
N SER A 63 9.16 3.30 -10.19
CA SER A 63 9.75 4.64 -10.08
C SER A 63 10.66 4.84 -8.87
N GLU A 64 10.61 3.93 -7.89
CA GLU A 64 11.25 4.05 -6.57
C GLU A 64 10.69 5.17 -5.68
N ASP A 65 9.64 5.87 -6.13
CA ASP A 65 8.93 6.82 -5.28
C ASP A 65 8.16 6.10 -4.16
N PRO A 66 8.04 6.71 -2.97
CA PRO A 66 7.20 6.16 -1.92
C PRO A 66 5.73 6.12 -2.37
N ALA A 67 4.96 5.17 -1.84
CA ALA A 67 3.55 4.96 -2.16
C ALA A 67 2.67 6.21 -1.99
N THR A 68 3.08 7.17 -1.15
CA THR A 68 2.43 8.47 -0.95
C THR A 68 2.61 9.46 -2.10
N LEU A 69 3.59 9.25 -2.97
CA LEU A 69 3.87 10.07 -4.16
C LEU A 69 3.58 9.31 -5.47
N SER A 70 3.43 7.99 -5.40
CA SER A 70 3.18 7.13 -6.55
C SER A 70 1.76 7.27 -7.08
N ARG A 71 1.61 7.85 -8.28
CA ARG A 71 0.33 7.85 -9.01
C ARG A 71 -0.16 6.43 -9.36
N PRO A 72 0.70 5.50 -9.83
CA PRO A 72 0.29 4.11 -10.05
C PRO A 72 -0.32 3.46 -8.81
N ILE A 73 0.26 3.66 -7.63
CA ILE A 73 -0.23 3.05 -6.38
C ILE A 73 -1.51 3.75 -5.88
N LEU A 74 -1.53 5.08 -5.82
CA LEU A 74 -2.67 5.82 -5.25
C LEU A 74 -3.89 5.88 -6.16
N THR A 75 -3.65 6.11 -7.46
CA THR A 75 -4.75 6.26 -8.41
C THR A 75 -5.04 4.94 -9.10
N GLY A 76 -4.01 4.31 -9.71
CA GLY A 76 -4.20 3.09 -10.48
C GLY A 76 -4.66 1.91 -9.62
N ILE A 77 -3.96 1.63 -8.53
CA ILE A 77 -4.30 0.49 -7.67
C ILE A 77 -5.40 0.86 -6.69
N LEU A 78 -5.16 1.81 -5.79
CA LEU A 78 -6.11 2.07 -4.70
C LEU A 78 -7.47 2.57 -5.22
N ARG A 79 -7.49 3.60 -6.07
CA ARG A 79 -8.74 4.23 -6.50
C ARG A 79 -9.42 3.50 -7.66
N GLU A 80 -8.67 3.08 -8.67
CA GLU A 80 -9.24 2.51 -9.90
C GLU A 80 -9.42 0.98 -9.79
N GLU A 81 -8.44 0.25 -9.24
CA GLU A 81 -8.52 -1.21 -9.11
C GLU A 81 -9.31 -1.68 -7.87
N LEU A 82 -9.08 -1.06 -6.70
CA LEU A 82 -9.68 -1.51 -5.43
C LEU A 82 -11.01 -0.81 -5.09
N GLY A 83 -11.14 0.49 -5.39
CA GLY A 83 -12.39 1.29 -5.28
C GLY A 83 -12.39 2.37 -4.21
#